data_AF-A0A519SQP6-F1
#
_entry.id   AF-A0A519SQP6-F1
#
_cell.length_a   1.000
_cell.length_b   1.000
_cell.length_c   1.000
_cell.angle_alpha   90.00
_cell.angle_beta   90.00
_cell.angle_gamma   90.00
#
_symmetry.space_group_name_H-M   'P 1'
#
loop_
_entity.id
_entity.type
_entity.pdbx_description
1 polymer ?
#
loop_
_entity_poly.entity_id
_entity_poly.type
_entity_poly.pdbx_seq_one_letter_code
_entity_poly.pdbx_strand_id
1 'polypeptide(L)'
;QTEKVLKITYLEAKIFKSEIIGTEHLLLSILRDEDNISSQILSKFNVNYETVRDSLDYHGAAPTGPKAGPEADDDDDRLFGQGQGAGGRGQGAQGGAAAGAKRPGEKSKTPVLDNFGRDLTKLAEDDKLDPIVGREKEIERVAQVLSRRKKNNPILIGEPGVGKTAIAEGLALRIIQKKVSRVLFNKRVVTLDLASLVAGTKYRGQFEERMKAVMNELEKSPDVILFIDELHTIVGAGGASGSLDASNMFKPALARGEIQCIGATTLDEYRQYIEKDGALARRFQMVMVDPTTPEETIEILHNIKDKYQDHHHVVYTDKAIEQCVKLSDRYMSDR
;
A
#
# COMPACT_ATOMS: atom_id res chain seq x y z
N GLN A 1 -33.01 9.88 19.00
CA GLN A 1 -32.22 11.07 19.38
C GLN A 1 -30.76 10.71 19.71
N THR A 2 -30.50 9.71 20.56
CA THR A 2 -29.13 9.28 20.94
C THR A 2 -28.24 8.86 19.76
N GLU A 3 -28.75 8.11 18.79
CA GLU A 3 -27.97 7.68 17.61
C GLU A 3 -27.54 8.87 16.73
N LYS A 4 -28.36 9.92 16.66
CA LYS A 4 -28.05 11.16 15.93
C LYS A 4 -26.89 11.90 16.61
N VAL A 5 -26.90 11.97 17.95
CA VAL A 5 -25.83 12.58 18.75
C VAL A 5 -24.50 11.84 18.56
N LEU A 6 -24.51 10.50 18.55
CA LEU A 6 -23.30 9.69 18.33
C LEU A 6 -22.70 9.91 16.93
N LYS A 7 -23.53 10.03 15.88
CA LYS A 7 -23.08 10.35 14.53
C LYS A 7 -22.44 11.73 14.43
N ILE A 8 -23.00 12.71 15.15
CA ILE A 8 -22.45 14.08 15.22
C ILE A 8 -21.13 14.10 16.01
N THR A 9 -20.99 13.25 17.03
CA THR A 9 -19.77 13.13 17.85
C THR A 9 -18.55 12.74 17.02
N TYR A 10 -18.73 11.82 16.07
CA TYR A 10 -17.68 11.47 15.12
C TYR A 10 -17.26 12.64 14.23
N LEU A 11 -18.21 13.47 13.81
CA LEU A 11 -17.93 14.65 12.99
C LEU A 11 -17.19 15.74 13.80
N GLU A 12 -17.53 15.93 15.07
CA GLU A 12 -16.83 16.90 15.94
C GLU A 12 -15.39 16.47 16.20
N ALA A 13 -15.13 15.20 16.51
CA ALA A 13 -13.76 14.70 16.68
C ALA A 13 -12.88 14.95 15.44
N LYS A 14 -13.48 14.84 14.25
CA LYS A 14 -12.79 15.13 12.99
C LYS A 14 -12.53 16.63 12.78
N ILE A 15 -13.43 17.51 13.22
CA ILE A 15 -13.26 18.97 13.14
C ILE A 15 -12.10 19.40 14.05
N PHE A 16 -12.01 18.83 15.24
CA PHE A 16 -10.94 19.10 16.21
C PHE A 16 -9.62 18.35 15.91
N LYS A 17 -9.56 17.58 14.81
CA LYS A 17 -8.41 16.73 14.43
C LYS A 17 -7.94 15.81 15.56
N SER A 18 -8.85 15.39 16.44
CA SER A 18 -8.53 14.43 17.50
C SER A 18 -8.47 13.02 16.91
N GLU A 19 -7.42 12.27 17.22
CA GLU A 19 -7.29 10.87 16.84
C GLU A 19 -8.26 9.95 17.62
N ILE A 20 -8.77 10.42 18.77
CA ILE A 20 -9.66 9.66 19.66
C ILE A 20 -10.93 10.47 19.95
N ILE A 21 -12.07 9.79 19.96
CA ILE A 21 -13.35 10.37 20.37
C ILE A 21 -13.40 10.42 21.90
N GLY A 22 -13.00 11.55 22.47
CA GLY A 22 -13.14 11.83 23.90
C GLY A 22 -14.52 12.33 24.32
N THR A 23 -14.72 12.47 25.63
CA THR A 23 -15.97 12.92 26.26
C THR A 23 -16.36 14.36 25.88
N GLU A 24 -15.36 15.18 25.55
CA GLU A 24 -15.51 16.57 25.10
C GLU A 24 -16.26 16.67 23.77
N HIS A 25 -15.98 15.78 22.82
CA HIS A 25 -16.68 15.73 21.53
C HIS A 25 -18.14 15.29 21.69
N LEU A 26 -18.39 14.38 22.64
CA LEU A 26 -19.74 13.91 22.96
C LEU A 26 -20.57 15.05 23.59
N LEU A 27 -19.97 15.81 24.50
CA LEU A 27 -20.61 16.97 25.12
C LEU A 27 -20.97 18.05 24.08
N LEU A 28 -20.03 18.39 23.18
CA LEU A 28 -20.28 19.33 22.09
C LEU A 28 -21.42 18.85 21.18
N SER A 29 -21.51 17.54 20.93
CA SER A 29 -22.57 16.96 20.09
C SER A 29 -23.94 16.97 20.74
N ILE A 30 -24.00 16.86 22.08
CA ILE A 30 -25.24 17.00 22.85
C ILE A 30 -25.71 18.46 22.81
N LEU A 31 -24.79 19.41 22.94
CA LEU A 31 -25.09 20.85 22.95
C LEU A 31 -25.45 21.41 21.57
N ARG A 32 -25.07 20.73 20.48
CA ARG A 32 -25.36 21.14 19.09
C ARG A 32 -26.82 20.96 18.66
N ASP A 33 -27.58 20.12 19.37
CA ASP A 33 -29.01 19.91 19.11
C ASP A 33 -29.84 20.67 20.15
N GLU A 34 -30.39 21.83 19.78
CA GLU A 34 -31.15 22.72 20.68
C GLU A 34 -32.48 22.09 21.17
N ASP A 35 -32.99 21.10 20.44
CA ASP A 35 -34.20 20.36 20.78
C ASP A 35 -33.94 19.26 21.83
N ASN A 36 -32.68 19.03 22.21
CA ASN A 36 -32.32 18.04 23.23
C ASN A 36 -32.60 18.58 24.63
N ILE A 37 -33.36 17.82 25.43
CA ILE A 37 -33.66 18.11 26.84
C ILE A 37 -32.36 18.40 27.63
N SER A 38 -31.28 17.68 27.33
CA SER A 38 -29.98 17.87 27.98
C SER A 38 -29.37 19.24 27.66
N SER A 39 -29.50 19.70 26.40
CA SER A 39 -29.05 21.03 25.96
C SER A 39 -29.86 22.15 26.61
N GLN A 40 -31.19 21.97 26.71
CA GLN A 40 -32.09 22.92 27.38
C GLN A 40 -31.89 23.04 28.89
N ILE A 41 -31.41 21.97 29.54
CA ILE A 41 -31.05 22.02 30.97
C ILE A 41 -29.72 22.75 31.15
N LEU A 42 -28.72 22.45 30.32
CA LEU A 42 -27.39 23.05 30.38
C LEU A 42 -27.41 24.55 30.04
N SER A 43 -28.28 24.97 29.12
CA SER A 43 -28.47 26.39 28.79
C SER A 43 -29.01 27.21 29.96
N LYS A 44 -29.82 26.61 30.86
CA LYS A 44 -30.26 27.27 32.11
C LYS A 44 -29.11 27.55 33.07
N PHE A 45 -28.02 26.79 32.96
CA PHE A 45 -26.77 27.00 33.70
C PHE A 45 -25.74 27.80 32.88
N ASN A 46 -26.16 28.43 31.79
CA ASN A 46 -25.31 29.24 30.91
C ASN A 46 -24.19 28.43 30.23
N VAL A 47 -24.37 27.12 30.08
CA VAL A 47 -23.44 26.21 29.39
C VAL A 47 -23.97 25.99 27.97
N ASN A 48 -23.41 26.75 27.03
CA ASN A 48 -23.78 26.68 25.62
C ASN A 48 -22.64 26.10 24.79
N TYR A 49 -22.95 25.68 23.56
CA TYR A 49 -21.99 25.10 22.63
C TYR A 49 -20.75 25.98 22.45
N GLU A 50 -20.93 27.29 22.27
CA GLU A 50 -19.84 28.26 22.10
C GLU A 50 -18.94 28.34 23.34
N THR A 51 -19.54 28.41 24.54
CA THR A 51 -18.80 28.47 25.81
C THR A 51 -17.92 27.25 26.03
N VAL A 52 -18.42 26.05 25.69
CA VAL A 52 -17.67 24.81 25.82
C VAL A 52 -16.59 24.70 24.74
N ARG A 53 -16.89 25.09 23.49
CA ARG A 53 -15.91 25.15 22.41
C ARG A 53 -14.74 26.07 22.77
N ASP A 54 -15.03 27.29 23.23
CA ASP A 54 -13.99 28.27 23.58
C ASP A 54 -13.12 27.78 24.73
N SER A 55 -13.70 27.06 25.71
CA SER A 55 -12.93 26.46 26.81
C SER A 55 -12.01 25.31 26.37
N LEU A 56 -12.40 24.57 25.33
CA LEU A 56 -11.60 23.47 24.78
C LEU A 56 -10.47 24.00 23.89
N ASP A 57 -10.72 25.04 23.10
CA ASP A 57 -9.68 25.74 22.33
C ASP A 57 -8.64 26.39 23.24
N TYR A 58 -9.06 26.89 24.42
CA TYR A 58 -8.15 27.46 25.43
C TYR A 58 -7.29 26.40 26.15
N HIS A 59 -7.76 25.15 26.26
CA HIS A 59 -7.03 24.05 26.90
C HIS A 59 -6.26 23.15 25.93
N GLY A 60 -6.50 23.25 24.62
CA GLY A 60 -5.73 22.55 23.58
C GLY A 60 -4.28 23.08 23.41
N ALA A 61 -3.94 24.19 24.07
CA ALA A 61 -2.66 24.87 23.95
C ALA A 61 -1.88 24.95 25.29
N ALA A 62 -1.66 23.84 26.01
CA ALA A 62 -0.45 23.66 26.83
C ALA A 62 -0.19 22.19 27.25
N PRO A 63 1.09 21.78 27.36
CA PRO A 63 1.51 20.38 27.22
C PRO A 63 2.05 19.75 28.52
N THR A 64 2.01 18.42 28.59
CA THR A 64 2.81 17.62 29.54
C THR A 64 3.49 16.52 28.70
N GLY A 65 4.78 16.39 28.44
CA GLY A 65 6.08 17.06 28.68
C GLY A 65 7.19 16.05 28.21
N PRO A 66 8.52 16.31 28.19
CA PRO A 66 9.28 17.56 28.12
C PRO A 66 10.27 17.67 26.91
N LYS A 67 10.29 18.90 26.36
CA LYS A 67 11.31 19.73 25.68
C LYS A 67 12.70 19.20 25.26
N ALA A 68 13.05 19.48 24.00
CA ALA A 68 14.07 20.45 23.51
C ALA A 68 13.99 20.48 21.95
N GLY A 69 13.51 21.49 21.21
CA GLY A 69 13.82 22.93 21.14
C GLY A 69 14.92 23.20 20.07
N PRO A 70 14.92 24.29 19.26
CA PRO A 70 13.90 25.33 18.99
C PRO A 70 13.59 25.55 17.46
N GLU A 71 12.34 25.85 17.09
CA GLU A 71 11.78 27.16 16.63
C GLU A 71 12.13 27.55 15.17
N ALA A 72 11.13 27.64 14.27
CA ALA A 72 10.37 28.84 13.85
C ALA A 72 10.88 29.30 12.46
N ASP A 73 10.12 29.83 11.51
CA ASP A 73 8.70 30.13 11.34
C ASP A 73 8.45 30.19 9.81
N ASP A 74 7.16 30.13 9.45
CA ASP A 74 6.62 30.52 8.16
C ASP A 74 7.11 31.91 7.69
N ASP A 75 7.33 32.07 6.38
CA ASP A 75 6.72 33.18 5.64
C ASP A 75 6.86 33.01 4.11
N ASP A 76 5.68 32.85 3.51
CA ASP A 76 5.11 33.60 2.40
C ASP A 76 5.78 33.67 1.00
N ASP A 77 4.84 33.75 0.07
CA ASP A 77 4.91 33.89 -1.38
C ASP A 77 5.91 34.93 -1.94
N ARG A 78 6.47 34.59 -3.11
CA ARG A 78 6.52 35.39 -4.37
C ARG A 78 7.71 34.95 -5.23
N LEU A 79 7.46 34.31 -6.37
CA LEU A 79 7.33 34.92 -7.70
C LEU A 79 8.66 35.45 -8.28
N PHE A 80 9.08 34.82 -9.39
CA PHE A 80 9.89 35.35 -10.51
C PHE A 80 10.90 36.48 -10.27
N GLY A 81 12.16 36.25 -10.64
CA GLY A 81 13.01 37.34 -11.17
C GLY A 81 14.52 37.23 -10.94
N GLN A 82 15.20 36.66 -11.93
CA GLN A 82 16.41 37.21 -12.59
C GLN A 82 17.38 38.12 -11.79
N GLY A 83 18.68 37.77 -11.76
CA GLY A 83 19.72 38.76 -11.47
C GLY A 83 21.12 38.22 -11.12
N GLN A 84 22.04 38.40 -12.07
CA GLN A 84 23.50 38.26 -12.02
C GLN A 84 24.20 38.73 -10.73
N GLY A 85 25.38 38.15 -10.43
CA GLY A 85 26.40 38.90 -9.68
C GLY A 85 27.46 38.10 -8.92
N ALA A 86 28.51 37.70 -9.63
CA ALA A 86 29.93 37.64 -9.22
C ALA A 86 30.37 37.54 -7.74
N GLY A 87 31.22 36.53 -7.49
CA GLY A 87 32.55 36.77 -6.90
C GLY A 87 32.76 36.42 -5.43
N GLY A 88 33.66 35.47 -5.15
CA GLY A 88 34.20 35.27 -3.79
C GLY A 88 34.93 33.94 -3.60
N ARG A 89 36.26 33.97 -3.66
CA ARG A 89 37.19 32.85 -3.48
C ARG A 89 37.48 32.55 -2.01
N GLY A 90 37.88 31.31 -1.71
CA GLY A 90 38.62 30.88 -0.51
C GLY A 90 38.20 29.46 -0.10
N GLN A 91 38.76 28.35 -0.62
CA GLN A 91 40.08 27.73 -0.42
C GLN A 91 40.42 27.32 1.02
N GLY A 92 40.66 26.00 1.20
CA GLY A 92 41.34 25.37 2.34
C GLY A 92 40.43 24.44 3.14
N ALA A 93 40.36 23.10 3.04
CA ALA A 93 41.33 22.00 2.87
C ALA A 93 41.30 21.08 4.11
N GLN A 94 41.20 19.77 3.83
CA GLN A 94 41.51 18.58 4.66
C GLN A 94 40.58 18.31 5.86
N GLY A 95 40.07 17.11 6.12
CA GLY A 95 40.37 15.77 5.62
C GLY A 95 40.17 14.79 6.79
N GLY A 96 39.54 13.62 6.55
CA GLY A 96 39.63 12.47 7.47
C GLY A 96 38.32 11.92 8.04
N ALA A 97 37.76 10.96 7.30
CA ALA A 97 37.02 9.76 7.72
C ALA A 97 36.41 9.65 9.14
N ALA A 98 35.10 9.44 9.22
CA ALA A 98 34.47 8.29 9.90
C ALA A 98 32.93 8.32 9.74
N ALA A 99 32.34 7.11 9.72
CA ALA A 99 30.94 6.78 9.94
C ALA A 99 29.92 7.22 8.87
N GLY A 100 29.43 6.21 8.13
CA GLY A 100 28.26 6.32 7.26
C GLY A 100 26.99 6.62 8.06
N ALA A 101 26.74 7.90 8.30
CA ALA A 101 25.43 8.40 8.65
C ALA A 101 24.57 8.41 7.38
N LYS A 102 23.47 7.64 7.39
CA LYS A 102 22.42 7.71 6.37
C LYS A 102 22.01 9.18 6.20
N ARG A 103 22.21 9.72 5.00
CA ARG A 103 21.79 11.07 4.63
C ARG A 103 20.25 11.12 4.68
N PRO A 104 19.63 12.01 5.48
CA PRO A 104 18.20 12.22 5.41
C PRO A 104 17.92 13.03 4.14
N GLY A 105 17.22 12.41 3.18
CA GLY A 105 16.76 13.11 1.96
C GLY A 105 17.26 12.54 0.62
N GLU A 106 17.51 11.23 0.49
CA GLU A 106 17.52 10.65 -0.85
C GLU A 106 16.10 10.74 -1.42
N LYS A 107 15.88 11.74 -2.27
CA LYS A 107 14.70 11.80 -3.15
C LYS A 107 14.60 10.46 -3.85
N SER A 108 13.52 9.72 -3.57
CA SER A 108 13.29 8.42 -4.19
C SER A 108 13.45 8.56 -5.70
N LYS A 109 14.15 7.62 -6.35
CA LYS A 109 14.17 7.50 -7.82
C LYS A 109 12.74 7.31 -8.39
N THR A 110 11.90 6.82 -7.48
CA THR A 110 10.50 6.40 -7.46
C THR A 110 9.34 7.31 -7.07
N PRO A 111 9.36 8.66 -7.17
CA PRO A 111 8.48 9.49 -6.34
C PRO A 111 6.98 9.30 -6.62
N VAL A 112 6.59 9.03 -7.86
CA VAL A 112 5.17 8.82 -8.21
C VAL A 112 4.75 7.41 -7.82
N LEU A 113 5.60 6.42 -8.09
CA LEU A 113 5.32 5.03 -7.76
C LEU A 113 5.27 4.80 -6.25
N ASP A 114 6.08 5.52 -5.46
CA ASP A 114 6.07 5.40 -4.00
C ASP A 114 4.80 6.00 -3.38
N ASN A 115 4.10 6.90 -4.07
CA ASN A 115 2.82 7.49 -3.62
C ASN A 115 1.61 6.61 -3.96
N PHE A 116 1.65 5.92 -5.09
CA PHE A 116 0.52 5.12 -5.60
C PHE A 116 0.73 3.61 -5.49
N GLY A 117 1.91 3.17 -5.06
CA GLY A 117 2.30 1.78 -4.95
C GLY A 117 2.79 1.43 -3.56
N ARG A 118 2.78 0.12 -3.27
CA ARG A 118 3.28 -0.43 -2.01
C ARG A 118 4.56 -1.19 -2.28
N ASP A 119 5.67 -0.74 -1.69
CA ASP A 119 6.98 -1.37 -1.87
C ASP A 119 7.12 -2.60 -0.97
N LEU A 120 7.03 -3.79 -1.55
CA LEU A 120 7.16 -5.06 -0.83
C LEU A 120 8.59 -5.28 -0.34
N THR A 121 9.58 -4.77 -1.07
CA THR A 121 10.99 -4.81 -0.66
C THR A 121 11.20 -4.00 0.62
N LYS A 122 10.67 -2.78 0.71
CA LYS A 122 10.77 -1.99 1.95
C LYS A 122 10.07 -2.68 3.12
N LEU A 123 8.90 -3.27 2.89
CA LEU A 123 8.17 -4.00 3.94
C LEU A 123 8.91 -5.24 4.42
N ALA A 124 9.63 -5.91 3.51
CA ALA A 124 10.49 -7.04 3.85
C ALA A 124 11.76 -6.59 4.60
N GLU A 125 12.31 -5.39 4.32
CA GLU A 125 13.43 -4.83 5.10
C GLU A 125 13.00 -4.43 6.52
N ASP A 126 11.76 -3.99 6.67
CA ASP A 126 11.15 -3.61 7.95
C ASP A 126 10.62 -4.81 8.77
N ASP A 127 10.81 -6.05 8.30
CA ASP A 127 10.26 -7.29 8.89
C ASP A 127 8.73 -7.24 9.13
N LYS A 128 8.01 -6.50 8.27
CA LYS A 128 6.54 -6.34 8.33
C LYS A 128 5.77 -7.37 7.51
N LEU A 129 6.45 -8.19 6.71
CA LEU A 129 5.82 -9.25 5.92
C LEU A 129 5.52 -10.48 6.77
N ASP A 130 4.48 -11.21 6.40
CA ASP A 130 4.17 -12.50 7.01
C ASP A 130 5.18 -13.57 6.55
N PRO A 131 5.54 -14.52 7.44
CA PRO A 131 6.38 -15.65 7.05
C PRO A 131 5.64 -16.51 6.03
N ILE A 132 6.33 -16.88 4.96
CA ILE A 132 5.75 -17.65 3.85
C ILE A 132 6.14 -19.11 3.99
N VAL A 133 5.13 -19.98 3.92
CA VAL A 133 5.26 -21.43 4.10
C VAL A 133 4.89 -22.14 2.80
N GLY A 134 5.58 -23.23 2.49
CA GLY A 134 5.18 -24.16 1.41
C GLY A 134 5.34 -23.64 -0.03
N ARG A 135 5.60 -22.35 -0.27
CA ARG A 135 5.66 -21.73 -1.62
C ARG A 135 7.05 -21.63 -2.24
N GLU A 136 7.99 -22.46 -1.79
CA GLU A 136 9.40 -22.30 -2.17
C GLU A 136 9.68 -22.53 -3.65
N LYS A 137 9.00 -23.53 -4.23
CA LYS A 137 9.17 -23.96 -5.63
C LYS A 137 8.63 -22.89 -6.58
N GLU A 138 7.48 -22.30 -6.26
CA GLU A 138 6.84 -21.25 -7.04
C GLU A 138 7.67 -19.96 -6.99
N ILE A 139 8.15 -19.55 -5.81
CA ILE A 139 9.01 -18.37 -5.68
C ILE A 139 10.32 -18.58 -6.45
N GLU A 140 10.93 -19.76 -6.37
CA GLU A 140 12.14 -20.09 -7.13
C GLU A 140 11.87 -20.03 -8.64
N ARG A 141 10.72 -20.59 -9.07
CA ARG A 141 10.30 -20.55 -10.47
C ARG A 141 10.11 -19.10 -10.96
N VAL A 142 9.46 -18.25 -10.17
CA VAL A 142 9.28 -16.82 -10.47
C VAL A 142 10.63 -16.12 -10.62
N ALA A 143 11.55 -16.31 -9.66
CA ALA A 143 12.90 -15.74 -9.71
C ALA A 143 13.69 -16.23 -10.94
N GLN A 144 13.55 -17.51 -11.30
CA GLN A 144 14.16 -18.09 -12.49
C GLN A 144 13.62 -17.43 -13.76
N VAL A 145 12.31 -17.21 -13.86
CA VAL A 145 11.66 -16.58 -15.01
C VAL A 145 12.12 -15.13 -15.17
N LEU A 146 12.12 -14.35 -14.08
CA LEU A 146 12.55 -12.95 -14.09
C LEU A 146 14.02 -12.77 -14.54
N SER A 147 14.85 -13.80 -14.37
CA SER A 147 16.26 -13.79 -14.76
C SER A 147 16.49 -14.14 -16.25
N ARG A 148 15.45 -14.49 -17.01
CA ARG A 148 15.58 -14.87 -18.44
C ARG A 148 15.70 -13.64 -19.33
N ARG A 149 16.26 -13.82 -20.55
CA ARG A 149 16.29 -12.78 -21.59
C ARG A 149 15.00 -12.68 -22.42
N LYS A 150 14.25 -13.77 -22.54
CA LYS A 150 12.97 -13.86 -23.26
C LYS A 150 11.94 -14.50 -22.34
N LYS A 151 10.66 -14.12 -22.48
CA LYS A 151 9.58 -14.55 -21.59
C LYS A 151 9.93 -14.37 -20.11
N ASN A 152 10.36 -13.15 -19.78
CA ASN A 152 10.91 -12.79 -18.48
C ASN A 152 9.89 -12.15 -17.53
N ASN A 153 8.60 -12.14 -17.92
CA ASN A 153 7.50 -11.73 -17.08
C ASN A 153 6.73 -12.97 -16.63
N PRO A 154 6.77 -13.36 -15.35
CA PRO A 154 5.95 -14.46 -14.86
C PRO A 154 4.48 -14.05 -14.73
N ILE A 155 3.56 -14.96 -15.06
CA ILE A 155 2.14 -14.88 -14.70
C ILE A 155 1.82 -16.03 -13.76
N LEU A 156 1.39 -15.68 -12.56
CA LEU A 156 0.84 -16.58 -11.55
C LEU A 156 -0.61 -16.90 -11.91
N ILE A 157 -0.88 -18.15 -12.25
CA ILE A 157 -2.21 -18.65 -12.59
C ILE A 157 -2.66 -19.61 -11.50
N GLY A 158 -3.81 -19.32 -10.91
CA GLY A 158 -4.43 -20.17 -9.88
C GLY A 158 -5.82 -19.67 -9.54
N GLU A 159 -6.49 -20.34 -8.62
CA GLU A 159 -7.79 -19.87 -8.11
C GLU A 159 -7.62 -18.59 -7.27
N PRO A 160 -8.67 -17.79 -7.07
CA PRO A 160 -8.64 -16.71 -6.09
C PRO A 160 -8.33 -17.25 -4.69
N GLY A 161 -7.59 -16.50 -3.88
CA GLY A 161 -7.32 -16.90 -2.49
C GLY A 161 -6.14 -17.85 -2.26
N VAL A 162 -5.58 -18.49 -3.28
CA VAL A 162 -4.43 -19.43 -3.13
C VAL A 162 -3.11 -18.79 -2.66
N GLY A 163 -3.06 -17.46 -2.48
CA GLY A 163 -1.86 -16.76 -1.99
C GLY A 163 -0.90 -16.28 -3.08
N LYS A 164 -1.39 -15.86 -4.25
CA LYS A 164 -0.54 -15.30 -5.34
C LYS A 164 0.24 -14.07 -4.89
N THR A 165 -0.37 -13.20 -4.08
CA THR A 165 0.27 -12.02 -3.50
C THR A 165 1.39 -12.41 -2.53
N ALA A 166 1.20 -13.47 -1.73
CA ALA A 166 2.23 -13.99 -0.84
C ALA A 166 3.48 -14.49 -1.60
N ILE A 167 3.33 -15.01 -2.83
CA ILE A 167 4.48 -15.38 -3.68
C ILE A 167 5.32 -14.15 -4.07
N ALA A 168 4.67 -13.02 -4.34
CA ALA A 168 5.37 -11.77 -4.65
C ALA A 168 6.10 -11.19 -3.42
N GLU A 169 5.46 -11.26 -2.25
CA GLU A 169 6.07 -10.93 -0.96
C GLU A 169 7.29 -11.82 -0.65
N GLY A 170 7.18 -13.12 -0.93
CA GLY A 170 8.26 -14.07 -0.73
C GLY A 170 9.43 -13.87 -1.68
N LEU A 171 9.15 -13.43 -2.90
CA LEU A 171 10.20 -12.99 -3.80
C LEU A 171 10.94 -11.76 -3.23
N ALA A 172 10.22 -10.76 -2.71
CA ALA A 172 10.83 -9.58 -2.11
C ALA A 172 11.75 -9.95 -0.94
N LEU A 173 11.29 -10.83 -0.05
CA LEU A 173 12.09 -11.36 1.06
C LEU A 173 13.35 -12.09 0.57
N ARG A 174 13.25 -12.94 -0.46
CA ARG A 174 14.41 -13.65 -1.01
C ARG A 174 15.41 -12.71 -1.71
N ILE A 175 14.95 -11.61 -2.30
CA ILE A 175 15.82 -10.58 -2.89
C ILE A 175 16.68 -9.94 -1.80
N ILE A 176 16.11 -9.56 -0.66
CA ILE A 176 16.82 -8.94 0.47
C ILE A 176 17.79 -9.92 1.13
N GLN A 177 17.35 -11.16 1.33
CA GLN A 177 18.20 -12.24 1.84
C GLN A 177 19.30 -12.66 0.86
N LYS A 178 19.32 -12.11 -0.38
CA LYS A 178 20.24 -12.47 -1.46
C LYS A 178 20.22 -13.96 -1.82
N LYS A 179 19.08 -14.63 -1.62
CA LYS A 179 18.84 -16.04 -1.97
C LYS A 179 18.34 -16.21 -3.42
N VAL A 180 18.60 -15.23 -4.28
CA VAL A 180 18.19 -15.18 -5.69
C VAL A 180 19.41 -15.00 -6.60
N SER A 181 19.21 -15.07 -7.92
CA SER A 181 20.26 -14.77 -8.89
C SER A 181 20.78 -13.33 -8.74
N ARG A 182 22.07 -13.12 -9.03
CA ARG A 182 22.73 -11.80 -8.97
C ARG A 182 22.04 -10.74 -9.83
N VAL A 183 21.34 -11.16 -10.88
CA VAL A 183 20.56 -10.27 -11.78
C VAL A 183 19.39 -9.59 -11.05
N LEU A 184 18.89 -10.23 -9.99
CA LEU A 184 17.77 -9.72 -9.19
C LEU A 184 18.23 -8.95 -7.94
N PHE A 185 19.54 -8.83 -7.71
CA PHE A 185 20.04 -8.05 -6.58
C PHE A 185 19.73 -6.57 -6.76
N ASN A 186 19.37 -5.91 -5.65
CA ASN A 186 18.98 -4.50 -5.59
C ASN A 186 17.75 -4.15 -6.43
N LYS A 187 17.03 -5.15 -6.97
CA LYS A 187 15.74 -4.90 -7.59
C LYS A 187 14.69 -4.65 -6.51
N ARG A 188 13.75 -3.76 -6.80
CA ARG A 188 12.63 -3.42 -5.93
C ARG A 188 11.36 -4.09 -6.45
N VAL A 189 10.59 -4.72 -5.59
CA VAL A 189 9.27 -5.28 -5.91
C VAL A 189 8.21 -4.32 -5.39
N VAL A 190 7.40 -3.77 -6.29
CA VAL A 190 6.38 -2.78 -5.95
C VAL A 190 5.02 -3.24 -6.48
N THR A 191 4.00 -3.22 -5.63
CA THR A 191 2.62 -3.45 -6.08
C THR A 191 1.98 -2.13 -6.49
N LEU A 192 1.17 -2.15 -7.55
CA LEU A 192 0.38 -0.98 -7.94
C LEU A 192 -1.01 -1.05 -7.35
N ASP A 193 -1.43 -0.03 -6.61
CA ASP A 193 -2.81 0.08 -6.15
C ASP A 193 -3.63 0.92 -7.14
N LEU A 194 -4.41 0.23 -7.98
CA LEU A 194 -5.31 0.88 -8.93
C LEU A 194 -6.40 1.70 -8.22
N ALA A 195 -6.83 1.29 -7.02
CA ALA A 195 -7.85 2.03 -6.27
C ALA A 195 -7.33 3.40 -5.83
N SER A 196 -6.09 3.46 -5.33
CA SER A 196 -5.41 4.71 -4.98
C SER A 196 -5.20 5.65 -6.17
N LEU A 197 -4.98 5.12 -7.37
CA LEU A 197 -4.84 5.93 -8.59
C LEU A 197 -6.15 6.59 -9.03
N VAL A 198 -7.26 5.87 -8.88
CA VAL A 198 -8.62 6.36 -9.17
C VAL A 198 -9.09 7.33 -8.09
N ALA A 199 -8.69 7.10 -6.83
CA ALA A 199 -9.05 7.94 -5.70
C ALA A 199 -8.67 9.42 -5.93
N GLY A 200 -9.64 10.31 -5.68
CA GLY A 200 -9.45 11.75 -5.86
C GLY A 200 -9.36 12.22 -7.31
N THR A 201 -9.63 11.36 -8.30
CA THR A 201 -9.84 11.80 -9.70
C THR A 201 -11.33 11.97 -9.97
N LYS A 202 -11.73 13.13 -10.50
CA LYS A 202 -13.12 13.39 -10.93
C LYS A 202 -13.31 13.12 -12.43
N TYR A 203 -12.22 13.17 -13.18
CA TYR A 203 -12.21 13.09 -14.63
C TYR A 203 -11.25 12.00 -15.10
N ARG A 204 -11.65 11.24 -16.11
CA ARG A 204 -10.85 10.17 -16.72
C ARG A 204 -9.45 10.64 -17.15
N GLY A 205 -9.34 11.86 -17.69
CA GLY A 205 -8.06 12.41 -18.13
C GLY A 205 -7.02 12.54 -17.00
N GLN A 206 -7.46 12.84 -15.77
CA GLN A 206 -6.57 12.93 -14.61
C GLN A 206 -6.01 11.57 -14.20
N PHE A 207 -6.84 10.51 -14.30
CA PHE A 207 -6.37 9.15 -14.11
C PHE A 207 -5.32 8.77 -15.16
N GLU A 208 -5.60 9.04 -16.44
CA GLU A 208 -4.65 8.76 -17.52
C GLU A 208 -3.33 9.53 -17.37
N GLU A 209 -3.37 10.78 -16.89
CA GLU A 209 -2.18 11.58 -16.61
C GLU A 209 -1.34 10.99 -15.47
N ARG A 210 -1.98 10.60 -14.35
CA ARG A 210 -1.31 9.91 -13.24
C ARG A 210 -0.69 8.58 -13.68
N MET A 211 -1.44 7.80 -14.47
CA MET A 211 -0.92 6.56 -15.05
C MET A 211 0.26 6.81 -15.98
N LYS A 212 0.25 7.89 -16.78
CA LYS A 212 1.37 8.22 -17.67
C LYS A 212 2.60 8.57 -16.87
N ALA A 213 2.43 9.29 -15.76
CA ALA A 213 3.53 9.60 -14.86
C ALA A 213 4.15 8.32 -14.27
N VAL A 214 3.32 7.37 -13.78
CA VAL A 214 3.79 6.06 -13.29
C VAL A 214 4.53 5.29 -14.38
N MET A 215 4.01 5.24 -15.61
CA MET A 215 4.64 4.54 -16.73
C MET A 215 6.00 5.12 -17.09
N ASN A 216 6.09 6.44 -17.22
CA ASN A 216 7.34 7.13 -17.54
C ASN A 216 8.42 6.89 -16.46
N GLU A 217 8.00 6.66 -15.21
CA GLU A 217 8.89 6.36 -14.09
C GLU A 217 9.37 4.90 -14.11
N LEU A 218 8.48 3.97 -14.45
CA LEU A 218 8.80 2.55 -14.65
C LEU A 218 9.77 2.35 -15.84
N GLU A 219 9.55 3.05 -16.95
CA GLU A 219 10.44 3.00 -18.13
C GLU A 219 11.87 3.48 -17.82
N LYS A 220 12.02 4.45 -16.92
CA LYS A 220 13.32 4.98 -16.49
C LYS A 220 14.00 4.13 -15.40
N SER A 221 13.26 3.23 -14.77
CA SER A 221 13.68 2.50 -13.57
C SER A 221 13.70 0.98 -13.82
N PRO A 222 14.72 0.45 -14.53
CA PRO A 222 14.81 -0.98 -14.85
C PRO A 222 15.05 -1.88 -13.62
N ASP A 223 15.36 -1.26 -12.48
CA ASP A 223 15.55 -1.94 -11.20
C ASP A 223 14.21 -2.27 -10.51
N VAL A 224 13.09 -1.77 -11.02
CA VAL A 224 11.76 -2.02 -10.46
C VAL A 224 11.09 -3.22 -11.14
N ILE A 225 10.56 -4.13 -10.33
CA ILE A 225 9.67 -5.21 -10.72
C ILE A 225 8.27 -4.84 -10.24
N LEU A 226 7.35 -4.69 -11.18
CA LEU A 226 5.96 -4.35 -10.88
C LEU A 226 5.15 -5.61 -10.59
N PHE A 227 4.53 -5.72 -9.43
CA PHE A 227 3.51 -6.73 -9.16
C PHE A 227 2.13 -6.15 -9.48
N ILE A 228 1.39 -6.84 -10.33
CA ILE A 228 0.04 -6.46 -10.74
C ILE A 228 -0.87 -7.62 -10.37
N ASP A 229 -1.63 -7.41 -9.30
CA ASP A 229 -2.73 -8.30 -8.99
C ASP A 229 -3.86 -8.09 -10.00
N GLU A 230 -4.61 -9.16 -10.27
CA GLU A 230 -5.69 -9.15 -11.25
C GLU A 230 -5.26 -8.52 -12.59
N LEU A 231 -4.18 -9.03 -13.20
CA LEU A 231 -3.58 -8.48 -14.43
C LEU A 231 -4.60 -8.25 -15.55
N HIS A 232 -5.67 -9.05 -15.59
CA HIS A 232 -6.75 -8.90 -16.55
C HIS A 232 -7.48 -7.53 -16.45
N THR A 233 -7.53 -6.90 -15.28
CA THR A 233 -8.18 -5.60 -15.09
C THR A 233 -7.51 -4.51 -15.92
N ILE A 234 -6.17 -4.56 -16.05
CA ILE A 234 -5.41 -3.59 -16.84
C ILE A 234 -5.31 -3.98 -18.32
N VAL A 235 -5.46 -5.26 -18.69
CA VAL A 235 -5.31 -5.74 -20.09
C VAL A 235 -6.64 -5.93 -20.82
N GLY A 236 -7.70 -6.30 -20.09
CA GLY A 236 -8.99 -6.78 -20.60
C GLY A 236 -10.14 -5.78 -20.55
N ALA A 237 -9.97 -4.61 -19.93
CA ALA A 237 -11.01 -3.57 -19.74
C ALA A 237 -11.46 -2.81 -21.02
N GLY A 238 -11.12 -3.29 -22.22
CA GLY A 238 -11.37 -2.58 -23.48
C GLY A 238 -12.79 -2.70 -24.05
N GLY A 239 -13.74 -3.34 -23.35
CA GLY A 239 -15.04 -3.72 -23.93
C GLY A 239 -16.31 -3.24 -23.21
N ALA A 240 -16.24 -2.80 -21.95
CA ALA A 240 -17.43 -2.41 -21.18
C ALA A 240 -17.41 -0.91 -20.86
N SER A 241 -18.52 -0.23 -21.19
CA SER A 241 -18.72 1.20 -20.99
C SER A 241 -18.60 1.59 -19.51
N GLY A 242 -17.40 1.97 -19.08
CA GLY A 242 -17.16 2.48 -17.72
C GLY A 242 -15.89 1.98 -17.03
N SER A 243 -15.24 0.93 -17.53
CA SER A 243 -13.96 0.49 -16.97
C SER A 243 -12.82 1.41 -17.42
N LEU A 244 -11.96 1.78 -16.46
CA LEU A 244 -10.75 2.56 -16.72
C LEU A 244 -9.83 1.80 -17.69
N ASP A 245 -9.73 2.27 -18.93
CA ASP A 245 -8.97 1.56 -19.98
C ASP A 245 -7.47 1.91 -19.89
N ALA A 246 -6.77 1.27 -18.95
CA ALA A 246 -5.32 1.35 -18.85
C ALA A 246 -4.59 0.47 -19.90
N SER A 247 -5.33 -0.33 -20.67
CA SER A 247 -4.75 -1.37 -21.55
C SER A 247 -3.93 -0.77 -22.68
N ASN A 248 -4.36 0.36 -23.22
CA ASN A 248 -3.63 1.07 -24.28
C ASN A 248 -2.27 1.62 -23.80
N MET A 249 -2.07 1.77 -22.49
CA MET A 249 -0.82 2.25 -21.92
C MET A 249 0.13 1.10 -21.53
N PHE A 250 -0.41 0.01 -20.94
CA PHE A 250 0.41 -1.14 -20.54
C PHE A 250 0.83 -2.02 -21.72
N LYS A 251 -0.06 -2.26 -22.70
CA LYS A 251 0.23 -3.17 -23.81
C LYS A 251 1.50 -2.81 -24.57
N PRO A 252 1.73 -1.54 -24.98
CA PRO A 252 2.95 -1.18 -25.71
C PRO A 252 4.22 -1.38 -24.87
N ALA A 253 4.23 -0.93 -23.61
CA ALA A 253 5.39 -1.02 -22.74
C ALA A 253 5.76 -2.47 -22.39
N LEU A 254 4.75 -3.31 -22.12
CA LEU A 254 4.93 -4.75 -21.92
C LEU A 254 5.38 -5.46 -23.20
N ALA A 255 4.78 -5.12 -24.35
CA ALA A 255 5.14 -5.71 -25.63
C ALA A 255 6.55 -5.33 -26.09
N ARG A 256 7.03 -4.12 -25.78
CA ARG A 256 8.42 -3.68 -26.01
C ARG A 256 9.39 -4.30 -25.00
N GLY A 257 8.91 -4.62 -23.80
CA GLY A 257 9.73 -5.18 -22.72
C GLY A 257 10.48 -4.11 -21.93
N GLU A 258 9.95 -2.89 -21.92
CA GLU A 258 10.48 -1.76 -21.13
C GLU A 258 10.13 -1.91 -19.65
N ILE A 259 9.03 -2.61 -19.35
CA ILE A 259 8.58 -2.87 -17.99
C ILE A 259 8.71 -4.37 -17.69
N GLN A 260 9.31 -4.67 -16.54
CA GLN A 260 9.35 -6.01 -15.97
C GLN A 260 8.25 -6.14 -14.92
N CYS A 261 7.39 -7.16 -15.05
CA CYS A 261 6.27 -7.35 -14.13
C CYS A 261 6.00 -8.81 -13.78
N ILE A 262 5.34 -9.00 -12.65
CA ILE A 262 4.74 -10.24 -12.18
C ILE A 262 3.23 -10.01 -12.21
N GLY A 263 2.52 -10.79 -13.03
CA GLY A 263 1.05 -10.72 -13.08
C GLY A 263 0.42 -11.84 -12.27
N ALA A 264 -0.72 -11.58 -11.63
CA ALA A 264 -1.57 -12.60 -11.04
C ALA A 264 -2.96 -12.57 -11.70
N THR A 265 -3.51 -13.73 -12.04
CA THR A 265 -4.82 -13.85 -12.71
C THR A 265 -5.38 -15.26 -12.55
N THR A 266 -6.67 -15.47 -12.84
CA THR A 266 -7.27 -16.81 -12.91
C THR A 266 -7.02 -17.45 -14.28
N LEU A 267 -7.22 -18.77 -14.38
CA LEU A 267 -7.02 -19.49 -15.64
C LEU A 267 -7.97 -19.02 -16.75
N ASP A 268 -9.22 -18.71 -16.39
CA ASP A 268 -10.24 -18.27 -17.35
C ASP A 268 -9.92 -16.89 -17.91
N GLU A 269 -9.54 -15.94 -17.05
CA GLU A 269 -9.09 -14.62 -17.45
C GLU A 269 -7.84 -14.66 -18.34
N TYR A 270 -6.87 -15.52 -18.00
CA TYR A 270 -5.68 -15.70 -18.81
C TYR A 270 -6.02 -16.14 -20.23
N ARG A 271 -6.90 -17.15 -20.39
CA ARG A 271 -7.36 -17.64 -21.69
C ARG A 271 -8.13 -16.58 -22.47
N GLN A 272 -8.95 -15.79 -21.78
CA GLN A 272 -9.79 -14.79 -22.42
C GLN A 272 -9.01 -13.56 -22.90
N TYR A 273 -8.07 -13.05 -22.10
CA TYR A 273 -7.46 -11.73 -22.31
C TYR A 273 -5.96 -11.76 -22.65
N ILE A 274 -5.20 -12.76 -22.16
CA ILE A 274 -3.74 -12.79 -22.34
C ILE A 274 -3.32 -13.75 -23.46
N GLU A 275 -3.90 -14.96 -23.50
CA GLU A 275 -3.51 -16.01 -24.45
C GLU A 275 -3.87 -15.65 -25.90
N LYS A 276 -4.98 -14.94 -26.09
CA LYS A 276 -5.41 -14.45 -27.42
C LYS A 276 -4.52 -13.35 -27.98
N ASP A 277 -3.79 -12.62 -27.14
CA ASP A 277 -2.90 -11.53 -27.55
C ASP A 277 -1.47 -12.06 -27.74
N GLY A 278 -1.09 -12.30 -29.01
CA GLY A 278 0.25 -12.79 -29.36
C GLY A 278 1.41 -11.87 -28.93
N ALA A 279 1.16 -10.56 -28.77
CA ALA A 279 2.19 -9.61 -28.35
C ALA A 279 2.50 -9.70 -26.85
N LEU A 280 1.51 -10.06 -26.03
CA LEU A 280 1.66 -10.29 -24.59
C LEU A 280 2.08 -11.74 -24.31
N ALA A 281 1.48 -12.73 -24.97
CA ALA A 281 1.79 -14.15 -24.77
C ALA A 281 3.28 -14.48 -25.04
N ARG A 282 3.96 -13.73 -25.91
CA ARG A 282 5.41 -13.87 -26.16
C ARG A 282 6.31 -13.29 -25.06
N ARG A 283 5.76 -12.46 -24.16
CA ARG A 283 6.47 -11.80 -23.06
C ARG A 283 6.25 -12.48 -21.72
N PHE A 284 5.11 -13.14 -21.57
CA PHE A 284 4.75 -13.83 -20.35
C PHE A 284 5.15 -15.31 -20.35
N GLN A 285 5.43 -15.81 -19.15
CA GLN A 285 5.65 -17.22 -18.85
C GLN A 285 4.67 -17.64 -17.75
N MET A 286 3.86 -18.65 -18.03
CA MET A 286 2.93 -19.20 -17.06
C MET A 286 3.68 -19.92 -15.93
N VAL A 287 3.21 -19.68 -14.70
CA VAL A 287 3.56 -20.37 -13.46
C VAL A 287 2.25 -20.76 -12.79
N MET A 288 1.97 -22.06 -12.73
CA MET A 288 0.78 -22.57 -12.05
C MET A 288 1.00 -22.49 -10.53
N VAL A 289 -0.04 -22.04 -9.82
CA VAL A 289 -0.07 -21.96 -8.37
C VAL A 289 -1.23 -22.83 -7.91
N ASP A 290 -0.88 -23.99 -7.35
CA ASP A 290 -1.87 -24.94 -6.85
C ASP A 290 -2.34 -24.51 -5.45
N PRO A 291 -3.57 -24.89 -5.04
CA PRO A 291 -4.02 -24.73 -3.66
C PRO A 291 -3.08 -25.41 -2.66
N THR A 292 -3.00 -24.89 -1.43
CA THR A 292 -2.19 -25.49 -0.37
C THR A 292 -2.80 -26.81 0.09
N THR A 293 -1.95 -27.77 0.44
CA THR A 293 -2.41 -29.01 1.07
C THR A 293 -2.95 -28.75 2.49
N PRO A 294 -3.83 -29.61 3.05
CA PRO A 294 -4.30 -29.46 4.43
C PRO A 294 -3.15 -29.37 5.43
N GLU A 295 -2.07 -30.13 5.23
CA GLU A 295 -0.88 -30.11 6.08
C GLU A 295 -0.15 -28.78 6.01
N GLU A 296 0.10 -28.25 4.80
CA GLU A 296 0.72 -26.92 4.62
C GLU A 296 -0.17 -25.81 5.19
N THR A 297 -1.49 -25.94 5.05
CA THR A 297 -2.45 -24.96 5.58
C THR A 297 -2.41 -24.91 7.10
N ILE A 298 -2.27 -26.07 7.77
CA ILE A 298 -2.09 -26.13 9.22
C ILE A 298 -0.79 -25.39 9.61
N GLU A 299 0.31 -25.62 8.89
CA GLU A 299 1.59 -24.94 9.15
C GLU A 299 1.49 -23.41 8.95
N ILE A 300 0.77 -22.97 7.91
CA ILE A 300 0.47 -21.54 7.69
C ILE A 300 -0.29 -20.96 8.88
N LEU A 301 -1.35 -21.64 9.34
CA LEU A 301 -2.15 -21.19 10.47
C LEU A 301 -1.34 -21.12 11.77
N HIS A 302 -0.41 -22.06 11.99
CA HIS A 302 0.50 -22.02 13.13
C HIS A 302 1.44 -20.81 13.09
N ASN A 303 1.91 -20.40 11.92
CA ASN A 303 2.83 -19.27 11.80
C ASN A 303 2.17 -17.90 11.94
N ILE A 304 0.88 -17.78 11.59
CA ILE A 304 0.12 -16.55 11.81
C ILE A 304 -0.56 -16.53 13.20
N LYS A 305 -0.61 -17.68 13.88
CA LYS A 305 -1.31 -17.88 15.16
C LYS A 305 -1.02 -16.76 16.16
N ASP A 306 0.25 -16.48 16.41
CA ASP A 306 0.68 -15.49 17.42
C ASP A 306 0.11 -14.10 17.13
N LYS A 307 0.16 -13.66 15.86
CA LYS A 307 -0.38 -12.35 15.44
C LYS A 307 -1.88 -12.24 15.69
N TYR A 308 -2.63 -13.32 15.43
CA TYR A 308 -4.08 -13.34 15.67
C TYR A 308 -4.43 -13.48 17.15
N GLN A 309 -3.63 -14.22 17.94
CA GLN A 309 -3.81 -14.32 19.38
C GLN A 309 -3.67 -12.95 20.05
N ASP A 310 -2.64 -12.18 19.66
CA ASP A 310 -2.40 -10.83 20.17
C ASP A 310 -3.53 -9.87 19.79
N HIS A 311 -4.00 -9.94 18.53
CA HIS A 311 -5.06 -9.08 18.02
C HIS A 311 -6.44 -9.36 18.68
N HIS A 312 -6.78 -10.64 18.87
CA HIS A 312 -8.09 -11.03 19.39
C HIS A 312 -8.10 -11.30 20.90
N HIS A 313 -6.95 -11.28 21.56
CA HIS A 313 -6.78 -11.61 22.97
C HIS A 313 -7.34 -12.99 23.34
N VAL A 314 -7.12 -13.99 22.49
CA VAL A 314 -7.57 -15.38 22.68
C VAL A 314 -6.43 -16.38 22.50
N VAL A 315 -6.63 -17.60 23.00
CA VAL A 315 -5.69 -18.71 22.78
C VAL A 315 -6.31 -19.74 21.86
N TYR A 316 -5.70 -19.92 20.68
CA TYR A 316 -6.11 -20.96 19.75
C TYR A 316 -5.42 -22.28 20.12
N THR A 317 -6.22 -23.31 20.40
CA THR A 317 -5.68 -24.66 20.63
C THR A 317 -5.31 -25.32 19.31
N ASP A 318 -4.27 -26.15 19.29
CA ASP A 318 -3.80 -26.81 18.05
C ASP A 318 -4.89 -27.73 17.46
N LYS A 319 -5.67 -28.39 18.32
CA LYS A 319 -6.86 -29.15 17.90
C LYS A 319 -7.88 -28.29 17.16
N ALA A 320 -8.08 -27.04 17.58
CA ALA A 320 -9.01 -26.14 16.92
C ALA A 320 -8.51 -25.76 15.52
N ILE A 321 -7.20 -25.52 15.36
CA ILE A 321 -6.58 -25.24 14.05
C ILE A 321 -6.75 -26.43 13.11
N GLU A 322 -6.43 -27.64 13.57
CA GLU A 322 -6.59 -28.85 12.76
C GLU A 322 -8.05 -29.11 12.35
N GLN A 323 -9.00 -28.92 13.28
CA GLN A 323 -10.43 -29.09 12.97
C GLN A 323 -10.92 -28.00 12.02
N CYS A 324 -10.42 -26.77 12.14
CA CYS A 324 -10.76 -25.68 11.23
C CYS A 324 -10.43 -26.06 9.78
N VAL A 325 -9.19 -26.52 9.52
CA VAL A 325 -8.78 -26.91 8.17
C VAL A 325 -9.60 -28.10 7.65
N LYS A 326 -9.78 -29.14 8.46
CA LYS A 326 -10.55 -30.35 8.08
C LYS A 326 -12.03 -30.05 7.79
N LEU A 327 -12.64 -29.15 8.56
CA LEU A 327 -14.04 -28.77 8.37
C LEU A 327 -14.18 -27.84 7.16
N SER A 328 -13.27 -26.89 6.96
CA SER A 328 -13.28 -26.01 5.79
C SER A 328 -13.12 -26.81 4.49
N ASP A 329 -12.13 -27.70 4.40
CA ASP A 329 -11.91 -28.55 3.22
C ASP A 329 -13.13 -29.42 2.89
N ARG A 330 -13.84 -29.90 3.93
CA ARG A 330 -15.03 -30.75 3.75
C ARG A 330 -16.31 -29.99 3.39
N TYR A 331 -16.53 -28.83 3.99
CA TYR A 331 -17.83 -28.15 3.96
C TYR A 331 -17.84 -26.83 3.16
N MET A 332 -16.67 -26.26 2.86
CA MET A 332 -16.52 -25.01 2.11
C MET A 332 -15.94 -25.29 0.72
N SER A 333 -16.60 -26.14 -0.07
CA SER A 333 -16.12 -26.53 -1.41
C SER A 333 -16.09 -25.39 -2.43
N ASP A 334 -16.62 -24.22 -2.10
CA ASP A 334 -16.63 -23.02 -2.93
C ASP A 334 -15.41 -22.10 -2.72
N ARG A 335 -14.52 -22.40 -1.76
CA ARG A 335 -13.41 -21.51 -1.37
C ARG A 335 -12.13 -22.22 -0.93
#